data_AF-A0A4P9X0C0-F1
#
_entry.id   AF-A0A4P9X0C0-F1
#
_cell.length_a   1.000
_cell.length_b   1.000
_cell.length_c   1.000
_cell.angle_alpha   90.00
_cell.angle_beta   90.00
_cell.angle_gamma   90.00
#
_symmetry.space_group_name_H-M   'P 1'
#
loop_
_entity.id
_entity.type
_entity.pdbx_description
1 polymer ?
#
loop_
_entity_poly.entity_id
_entity_poly.type
_entity_poly.pdbx_seq_one_letter_code
_entity_poly.pdbx_strand_id
1 'polypeptide(L)' 'GLVQTTLDALLVVQACCDGALPLMQQRIDDRARRQIRSGAIYVFVKAAVRGMGIRRWTDGYTWTPSRIEGNFLVYFE' A
#
# COMPACT_ATOMS: atom_id res chain seq x y z
N GLY A 1 0.00 12.09 -2.42
CA GLY A 1 0.82 12.48 -1.25
C GLY A 1 2.20 11.87 -1.39
N LEU A 2 3.06 12.06 -0.39
CA LEU A 2 4.38 11.44 -0.31
C LEU A 2 4.58 10.95 1.12
N VAL A 3 5.16 9.76 1.29
CA VAL A 3 5.50 9.18 2.60
C VAL A 3 7.02 9.06 2.62
N GLN A 4 7.71 9.94 3.36
CA GLN A 4 9.17 9.96 3.42
C GLN A 4 9.69 9.41 4.74
N THR A 5 8.95 9.64 5.82
CA THR A 5 9.35 9.27 7.17
C THR A 5 8.40 8.24 7.76
N THR A 6 8.86 7.55 8.81
CA THR A 6 7.99 6.65 9.58
C THR A 6 6.81 7.40 10.21
N LEU A 7 6.98 8.68 10.60
CA LEU A 7 5.88 9.47 11.13
C LEU A 7 4.79 9.71 10.08
N ASP A 8 5.16 10.01 8.83
CA ASP A 8 4.18 10.16 7.73
C ASP A 8 3.34 8.89 7.56
N ALA A 9 4.01 7.72 7.58
CA ALA A 9 3.34 6.44 7.47
C ALA A 9 2.38 6.19 8.65
N LEU A 10 2.81 6.49 9.88
CA LEU A 10 1.98 6.34 11.08
C LEU A 10 0.77 7.26 11.07
N LEU A 11 0.91 8.51 10.61
CA LEU A 11 -0.22 9.44 10.49
C LEU A 11 -1.25 8.96 9.48
N VAL A 12 -0.81 8.45 8.32
CA VAL A 12 -1.71 7.86 7.33
C VAL A 12 -2.43 6.64 7.89
N VAL A 13 -1.72 5.75 8.60
CA VAL A 13 -2.33 4.58 9.24
C VAL A 13 -3.34 4.99 10.30
N GLN A 14 -2.99 5.95 11.17
CA GLN A 14 -3.90 6.45 12.20
C GLN A 14 -5.17 7.06 11.59
N ALA A 15 -5.04 7.86 10.54
CA ALA A 15 -6.18 8.42 9.82
C ALA A 15 -7.09 7.33 9.21
N CYS A 16 -6.54 6.20 8.77
CA CYS A 16 -7.34 5.04 8.37
C CYS A 16 -8.04 4.37 9.55
N CYS A 17 -7.37 4.22 10.69
CA CYS A 17 -7.97 3.66 11.93
C CYS A 17 -9.14 4.52 12.42
N ASP A 18 -9.01 5.85 12.33
CA ASP A 18 -10.04 6.81 12.73
C ASP A 18 -11.17 6.94 11.69
N GLY A 19 -11.05 6.25 10.55
CA GLY A 19 -12.03 6.29 9.46
C GLY A 19 -11.98 7.57 8.60
N ALA A 20 -11.00 8.45 8.81
CA ALA A 20 -10.81 9.67 8.04
C ALA A 20 -10.29 9.39 6.61
N LEU A 21 -9.55 8.29 6.43
CA LEU A 21 -9.10 7.81 5.12
C LEU A 21 -9.63 6.41 4.82
N PRO A 22 -9.98 6.09 3.57
CA PRO A 22 -10.50 4.78 3.22
C PRO A 22 -9.43 3.69 3.34
N LEU A 23 -9.78 2.60 3.99
CA LEU A 23 -8.96 1.38 4.04
C LEU A 23 -9.33 0.45 2.88
N MET A 24 -8.33 -0.07 2.17
CA MET A 24 -8.56 -1.04 1.11
C MET A 24 -8.83 -2.43 1.70
N GLN A 25 -9.96 -3.03 1.32
CA GLN A 25 -10.42 -4.31 1.86
C GLN A 25 -10.29 -5.47 0.87
N GLN A 26 -10.18 -5.17 -0.43
CA GLN A 26 -10.25 -6.12 -1.54
C GLN A 26 -9.03 -5.99 -2.43
N ARG A 27 -8.71 -7.01 -3.22
CA ARG A 27 -7.62 -6.94 -4.20
C ARG A 27 -7.91 -5.89 -5.27
N ILE A 28 -6.85 -5.31 -5.81
CA ILE A 28 -6.93 -4.38 -6.93
C ILE A 28 -7.50 -5.13 -8.14
N ASP A 29 -8.56 -4.61 -8.73
CA ASP A 29 -9.07 -5.05 -10.03
C ASP A 29 -8.40 -4.27 -11.18
N ASP A 30 -8.69 -4.63 -12.43
CA ASP A 30 -8.08 -3.97 -13.58
C ASP A 30 -8.42 -2.47 -13.68
N ARG A 31 -9.55 -2.05 -13.09
CA ARG A 31 -9.94 -0.63 -13.07
C ARG A 31 -9.14 0.16 -12.04
N ALA A 32 -9.01 -0.35 -10.82
CA ALA A 32 -8.22 0.26 -9.76
C ALA A 32 -6.73 0.26 -10.09
N ARG A 33 -6.23 -0.71 -10.87
CA ARG A 33 -4.85 -0.73 -11.37
C ARG A 33 -4.51 0.52 -12.17
N ARG A 34 -5.46 1.07 -12.95
CA ARG A 34 -5.27 2.33 -13.70
C ARG A 34 -5.15 3.57 -12.83
N GLN A 35 -5.47 3.46 -11.54
CA GLN A 35 -5.32 4.57 -10.58
C GLN A 35 -3.97 4.57 -9.87
N ILE A 36 -3.17 3.52 -10.05
CA ILE A 36 -1.81 3.46 -9.51
C ILE A 36 -0.95 4.46 -10.29
N ARG A 37 -0.49 5.48 -9.57
CA ARG A 37 0.31 6.58 -10.11
C ARG A 37 1.13 7.22 -9.01
N SER A 38 2.08 8.06 -9.40
CA SER A 38 2.86 8.85 -8.45
C SER A 38 1.96 9.54 -7.42
N GLY A 39 2.29 9.33 -6.15
CA GLY A 39 1.59 9.88 -5.00
C GLY A 39 0.29 9.18 -4.59
N ALA A 40 -0.12 8.09 -5.24
CA ALA A 40 -1.16 7.22 -4.71
C ALA A 40 -0.65 6.45 -3.48
N ILE A 41 -1.46 6.40 -2.41
CA ILE A 41 -1.12 5.70 -1.16
C ILE A 41 -2.24 4.71 -0.86
N TYR A 42 -1.88 3.45 -0.66
CA TYR A 42 -2.82 2.37 -0.36
C TYR A 42 -2.51 1.77 1.00
N VAL A 43 -3.53 1.66 1.85
CA VAL A 43 -3.44 1.03 3.17
C VAL A 43 -4.42 -0.14 3.20
N PHE A 44 -3.97 -1.29 3.67
CA PHE A 44 -4.82 -2.46 3.84
C PHE A 44 -4.41 -3.26 5.08
N VAL A 45 -5.37 -3.95 5.68
CA VAL A 45 -5.10 -4.92 6.73
C VAL A 45 -4.72 -6.24 6.08
N LYS A 46 -3.59 -6.81 6.50
CA LYS A 46 -3.12 -8.11 6.02
C LYS A 46 -4.15 -9.18 6.34
N ALA A 47 -4.67 -9.84 5.31
CA ALA A 47 -5.65 -10.90 5.49
C ALA A 47 -5.04 -12.13 6.20
N ALA A 48 -5.78 -12.66 7.18
CA ALA A 48 -5.36 -13.82 7.95
C ALA A 48 -5.52 -15.14 7.17
N VAL A 49 -6.60 -15.26 6.38
CA VAL A 49 -6.98 -16.50 5.67
C VAL A 49 -6.47 -16.48 4.24
N ARG A 50 -5.92 -17.61 3.77
CA ARG A 50 -5.46 -17.75 2.37
C ARG A 50 -6.66 -17.72 1.42
N GLY A 51 -6.55 -16.96 0.33
CA GLY A 51 -7.63 -16.80 -0.66
C GLY A 51 -8.63 -15.69 -0.33
N MET A 52 -8.53 -15.05 0.85
CA MET A 52 -9.36 -13.92 1.26
C MET A 52 -8.50 -12.65 1.36
N GLY A 53 -9.01 -11.52 0.86
CA GLY A 53 -8.36 -10.20 0.99
C GLY A 53 -6.93 -10.10 0.42
N ILE A 54 -6.16 -9.16 0.97
CA ILE A 54 -4.79 -8.86 0.54
C ILE A 54 -3.79 -9.40 1.57
N ARG A 55 -2.89 -10.30 1.13
CA ARG A 55 -1.75 -10.79 1.96
C ARG A 55 -0.40 -10.19 1.54
N ARG A 56 -0.28 -9.91 0.25
CA ARG A 56 0.83 -9.21 -0.39
C ARG A 56 0.19 -8.28 -1.41
N TRP A 57 0.74 -7.07 -1.54
CA TRP A 57 0.36 -6.18 -2.63
C TRP A 57 0.75 -6.80 -3.97
N THR A 58 -0.10 -6.63 -4.98
CA THR A 58 0.17 -7.10 -6.34
C THR A 58 -0.53 -6.13 -7.29
N ASP A 59 0.25 -5.32 -7.97
CA ASP A 59 -0.23 -4.29 -8.91
C ASP A 59 -0.04 -4.69 -10.37
N GLY A 60 0.75 -5.74 -10.66
CA GLY A 60 0.98 -6.23 -12.01
C GLY A 60 2.13 -5.54 -12.75
N TYR A 61 2.86 -4.65 -12.08
CA TYR A 61 4.09 -4.07 -12.62
C TYR A 61 5.30 -4.96 -12.28
N THR A 62 6.37 -4.81 -13.07
CA THR A 62 7.65 -5.42 -12.77
C THR A 62 8.42 -4.48 -11.86
N TRP A 63 9.04 -5.02 -10.82
CA TRP A 63 9.76 -4.24 -9.82
C TRP A 63 11.16 -4.80 -9.62
N THR A 64 12.15 -3.93 -9.38
CA THR A 64 13.49 -4.32 -8.95
C THR A 64 13.43 -5.10 -7.62
N PRO A 65 14.49 -5.85 -7.26
CA PRO A 65 14.64 -6.36 -5.89
C PRO A 65 14.54 -5.23 -4.84
N SER A 66 14.02 -5.57 -3.66
CA SER A 66 13.80 -4.60 -2.59
C SER A 66 15.11 -3.99 -2.09
N ARG A 67 15.12 -2.68 -1.84
CA ARG A 67 16.15 -1.98 -1.06
C ARG A 67 15.58 -1.53 0.28
N ILE A 68 16.41 -1.52 1.31
CA ILE A 68 16.02 -1.05 2.65
C ILE A 68 16.37 0.43 2.76
N GLU A 69 15.41 1.25 3.12
CA GLU A 69 15.61 2.67 3.45
C GLU A 69 14.88 2.99 4.77
N GLY A 70 15.64 3.03 5.86
CA GLY A 70 15.06 3.11 7.20
C GLY A 70 14.09 1.96 7.48
N ASN A 71 12.82 2.30 7.74
CA ASN A 71 11.74 1.33 7.99
C ASN A 71 10.96 0.93 6.71
N PHE A 72 11.42 1.31 5.53
CA PHE A 72 10.74 1.07 4.27
C PHE A 72 11.47 0.05 3.39
N LEU A 73 10.67 -0.69 2.60
CA LEU A 73 11.15 -1.43 1.45
C LEU A 73 10.83 -0.62 0.19
N VAL A 74 11.85 -0.26 -0.56
CA VAL A 74 11.76 0.56 -1.77
C VAL A 74 12.04 -0.30 -3.00
N TYR A 75 11.27 -0.04 -4.05
CA TYR A 75 11.31 -0.73 -5.34
C TYR A 75 11.31 0.32 -6.45
N PHE A 76 11.95 0.03 -7.56
CA PHE A 76 11.91 0.83 -8.78
C PHE A 76 11.25 -0.01 -9.88
N GLU A 77 10.52 0.64 -10.79
CA GLU A 77 9.98 0.00 -12.00
C GLU A 77 11.12 -0.28 -13.01
#